data_AF-A0A0D8XHC5-F1
#
_entry.id   AF-A0A0D8XHC5-F1
#
_cell.length_a   1.000
_cell.length_b   1.000
_cell.length_c   1.000
_cell.angle_alpha   90.00
_cell.angle_beta   90.00
_cell.angle_gamma   90.00
#
_symmetry.space_group_name_H-M   'P 1'
#
loop_
_entity.id
_entity.type
_entity.pdbx_description
1 polymer ?
#
loop_
_entity_poly.entity_id
_entity_poly.type
_entity_poly.pdbx_seq_one_letter_code
_entity_poly.pdbx_strand_id
1 'polypeptide(L)'
;MIASTVKSSLVYQLFMLGHQLYSFILFFSLLFIYFYKGLILPYQYHVRILELLIILVFAPIEAARLSWGIRGNLTETPAFLVLSLFLSIPILTILTYLAIFQNYVLLIEIIIVGISGTLVILESVVALALCAVFSTAVNPAVQSAINPPRMPRDIGLMVKLDAGLSRQHCITGTLRTCYANVKIIHKLKIFVDDG
;
A
#
# COMPACT_ATOMS: atom_id res chain seq x y z
N MET A 1 -2.98 12.52 -24.06
CA MET A 1 -3.36 12.34 -22.64
C MET A 1 -2.88 10.97 -22.21
N ILE A 2 -1.75 10.85 -21.52
CA ILE A 2 -1.36 9.58 -20.90
C ILE A 2 -1.90 9.64 -19.49
N ALA A 3 -3.15 9.21 -19.33
CA ALA A 3 -3.65 8.86 -18.01
C ALA A 3 -2.84 7.67 -17.54
N SER A 4 -1.99 7.83 -16.53
CA SER A 4 -1.56 6.68 -15.74
C SER A 4 -2.80 6.22 -14.98
N THR A 5 -3.61 5.39 -15.63
CA THR A 5 -4.71 4.68 -14.99
C THR A 5 -4.05 3.78 -13.95
N VAL A 6 -3.95 4.26 -12.72
CA VAL A 6 -3.74 3.38 -11.59
C VAL A 6 -4.89 2.39 -11.66
N LYS A 7 -4.53 1.14 -11.84
CA LYS A 7 -5.47 0.02 -11.88
C LYS A 7 -5.20 -0.75 -10.61
N SER A 8 -6.20 -0.84 -9.73
CA SER A 8 -6.26 -1.83 -8.66
C SER A 8 -5.56 -3.13 -9.07
N SER A 9 -4.64 -3.59 -8.23
CA SER A 9 -3.79 -4.73 -8.58
C SER A 9 -4.55 -6.04 -8.32
N LEU A 10 -4.95 -6.71 -9.40
CA LEU A 10 -5.71 -7.96 -9.32
C LEU A 10 -4.94 -9.07 -8.59
N VAL A 11 -3.60 -9.10 -8.75
CA VAL A 11 -2.73 -10.07 -8.09
C VAL A 11 -2.77 -9.93 -6.58
N TYR A 12 -2.69 -8.70 -6.05
CA TYR A 12 -2.77 -8.44 -4.61
C TYR A 12 -4.15 -8.82 -4.05
N GLN A 13 -5.22 -8.56 -4.82
CA GLN A 13 -6.57 -8.91 -4.41
C GLN A 13 -6.79 -10.43 -4.34
N LEU A 14 -6.24 -11.20 -5.28
CA LEU A 14 -6.27 -12.66 -5.23
C LEU A 14 -5.50 -13.19 -4.02
N PHE A 15 -4.33 -12.62 -3.74
CA PHE A 15 -3.50 -13.01 -2.61
C PHE A 15 -4.24 -12.78 -1.28
N MET A 16 -4.82 -11.59 -1.08
CA MET A 16 -5.61 -11.25 0.11
C MET A 16 -6.84 -12.16 0.30
N LEU A 17 -7.54 -12.51 -0.78
CA LEU A 17 -8.70 -13.42 -0.70
C LEU A 17 -8.26 -14.84 -0.29
N GLY A 18 -7.16 -15.34 -0.87
CA GLY A 18 -6.59 -16.63 -0.50
C GLY A 18 -6.16 -16.67 0.96
N HIS A 19 -5.51 -15.61 1.44
CA HIS A 19 -5.10 -15.51 2.84
C HIS A 19 -6.31 -15.37 3.78
N GLN A 20 -7.38 -14.69 3.39
CA GLN A 20 -8.60 -14.63 4.20
C GLN A 20 -9.19 -16.01 4.48
N LEU A 21 -9.25 -16.88 3.46
CA LEU A 21 -9.69 -18.27 3.64
C LEU A 21 -8.71 -19.07 4.51
N TYR A 22 -7.42 -18.89 4.29
CA TYR A 22 -6.38 -19.55 5.07
C TYR A 22 -6.43 -19.15 6.55
N SER A 23 -6.62 -17.86 6.84
CA SER A 23 -6.73 -17.31 8.20
C SER A 23 -7.95 -17.89 8.95
N PHE A 24 -9.09 -18.05 8.26
CA PHE A 24 -10.25 -18.72 8.84
C PHE A 24 -9.93 -20.16 9.24
N ILE A 25 -9.34 -20.95 8.33
CA ILE A 25 -8.94 -22.34 8.60
C ILE A 25 -7.92 -22.41 9.74
N LEU A 26 -6.95 -21.49 9.77
CA LEU A 26 -5.92 -21.39 10.80
C LEU A 26 -6.55 -21.14 12.18
N PHE A 27 -7.51 -20.22 12.29
CA PHE A 27 -8.19 -19.94 13.54
C PHE A 27 -8.89 -21.18 14.13
N PHE A 28 -9.66 -21.92 13.33
CA PHE A 28 -10.29 -23.16 13.80
C PHE A 28 -9.27 -24.25 14.13
N SER A 29 -8.20 -24.34 13.35
CA SER A 29 -7.13 -25.31 13.58
C SER A 29 -6.40 -25.03 14.90
N LEU A 30 -6.07 -23.76 15.20
CA LEU A 30 -5.49 -23.34 16.47
C LEU A 30 -6.46 -23.58 17.64
N LEU A 31 -7.75 -23.34 17.45
CA LEU A 31 -8.77 -23.61 18.47
C LEU A 31 -8.88 -25.12 18.77
N PHE A 32 -8.85 -25.98 17.75
CA PHE A 32 -8.87 -27.44 17.94
C PHE A 32 -7.61 -27.95 18.62
N ILE A 33 -6.43 -27.46 18.21
CA ILE A 33 -5.15 -27.78 18.84
C ILE A 33 -5.15 -27.33 20.31
N TYR A 34 -5.71 -26.15 20.62
CA TYR A 34 -5.85 -25.69 22.00
C TYR A 34 -6.68 -26.64 22.86
N PHE A 35 -7.84 -27.11 22.38
CA PHE A 35 -8.65 -28.10 23.10
C PHE A 35 -7.91 -29.42 23.26
N TYR A 36 -7.22 -29.89 22.23
CA TYR A 36 -6.39 -31.10 22.29
C TYR A 36 -5.31 -31.00 23.37
N LYS A 37 -4.57 -29.88 23.42
CA LYS A 37 -3.55 -29.63 24.44
C LYS A 37 -4.15 -29.60 25.84
N GLY A 38 -5.31 -28.97 26.00
CA GLY A 38 -6.01 -28.84 27.28
C GLY A 38 -6.49 -30.17 27.89
N LEU A 39 -6.69 -31.21 27.08
CA LEU A 39 -7.12 -32.54 27.52
C LEU A 39 -5.96 -33.46 27.88
N ILE A 40 -4.83 -33.35 27.17
CA ILE A 40 -3.73 -34.32 27.23
C ILE A 40 -2.55 -33.82 28.07
N LEU A 41 -2.21 -32.53 27.98
CA LEU A 41 -1.02 -32.00 28.63
C LEU A 41 -1.36 -31.38 30.00
N PRO A 42 -0.62 -31.72 31.07
CA PRO A 42 -0.78 -31.09 32.37
C PRO A 42 -0.28 -29.64 32.33
N TYR A 43 -1.19 -28.70 32.10
CA TYR A 43 -0.90 -27.28 32.00
C TYR A 43 -1.18 -26.54 33.30
N GLN A 44 -0.35 -25.53 33.59
CA GLN A 44 -0.70 -24.54 34.59
C GLN A 44 -1.86 -23.67 34.08
N TYR A 45 -2.87 -23.47 34.93
CA TYR A 45 -4.13 -22.84 34.55
C TYR A 45 -3.96 -21.42 33.95
N HIS A 46 -3.03 -20.64 34.48
CA HIS A 46 -2.78 -19.26 34.06
C HIS A 46 -2.20 -19.17 32.63
N VAL A 47 -1.25 -20.03 32.27
CA VAL A 47 -0.66 -20.04 30.92
C VAL A 47 -1.70 -20.46 29.89
N ARG A 48 -2.58 -21.42 30.24
CA ARG A 48 -3.66 -21.89 29.36
C ARG A 48 -4.65 -20.78 29.00
N ILE A 49 -5.04 -19.95 29.96
CA ILE A 49 -5.94 -18.80 29.70
C ILE A 49 -5.25 -17.78 28.78
N LEU A 50 -3.97 -17.51 29.01
CA LEU A 50 -3.23 -16.54 28.20
C LEU A 50 -3.15 -17.00 26.73
N GLU A 51 -2.87 -18.28 26.48
CA GLU A 51 -2.85 -18.84 25.12
C GLU A 51 -4.22 -18.71 24.43
N LEU A 52 -5.31 -19.00 25.13
CA LEU A 52 -6.66 -18.81 24.60
C LEU A 52 -6.94 -17.35 24.25
N LEU A 53 -6.53 -16.41 25.12
CA LEU A 53 -6.71 -14.99 24.89
C LEU A 53 -5.95 -14.52 23.64
N ILE A 54 -4.72 -15.00 23.44
CA ILE A 54 -3.91 -14.67 22.27
C ILE A 54 -4.57 -15.19 20.99
N ILE A 55 -5.07 -16.43 20.99
CA ILE A 55 -5.81 -17.00 19.84
C ILE A 55 -7.09 -16.19 19.55
N LEU A 56 -7.81 -15.77 20.60
CA LEU A 56 -9.04 -14.99 20.45
C LEU A 56 -8.77 -13.57 19.92
N VAL A 57 -7.68 -12.93 20.34
CA VAL A 57 -7.25 -11.60 19.89
C VAL A 57 -6.67 -11.64 18.47
N PHE A 58 -6.06 -12.74 18.07
CA PHE A 58 -5.52 -12.91 16.72
C PHE A 58 -6.59 -12.72 15.63
N ALA A 59 -7.75 -13.36 15.77
CA ALA A 59 -8.81 -13.34 14.76
C ALA A 59 -9.33 -11.93 14.38
N PRO A 60 -9.75 -11.06 15.33
CA PRO A 60 -10.24 -9.73 15.00
C PRO A 60 -9.15 -8.83 14.43
N ILE A 61 -7.91 -8.93 14.91
CA ILE A 61 -6.79 -8.13 14.38
C ILE A 61 -6.50 -8.53 12.94
N GLU A 62 -6.46 -9.83 12.65
CA GLU A 62 -6.18 -10.34 11.30
C GLU A 62 -7.31 -9.99 10.34
N ALA A 63 -8.57 -10.13 10.77
CA ALA A 63 -9.73 -9.72 10.00
C ALA A 63 -9.72 -8.21 9.69
N ALA A 64 -9.35 -7.36 10.67
CA ALA A 64 -9.22 -5.92 10.48
C ALA A 64 -8.10 -5.58 9.48
N ARG A 65 -6.94 -6.22 9.62
CA ARG A 65 -5.78 -6.06 8.73
C ARG A 65 -6.14 -6.36 7.27
N LEU A 66 -6.77 -7.51 7.02
CA LEU A 66 -7.21 -7.95 5.70
C LEU A 66 -8.29 -7.03 5.12
N SER A 67 -9.28 -6.65 5.94
CA SER A 67 -10.38 -5.77 5.52
C SER A 67 -9.88 -4.40 5.06
N TRP A 68 -8.92 -3.81 5.78
CA TRP A 68 -8.31 -2.53 5.39
C TRP A 68 -7.37 -2.68 4.20
N GLY A 69 -6.66 -3.80 4.07
CA GLY A 69 -5.83 -4.09 2.89
C GLY A 69 -6.65 -4.17 1.60
N ILE A 70 -7.78 -4.89 1.62
CA ILE A 70 -8.69 -5.00 0.47
C ILE A 70 -9.30 -3.64 0.12
N ARG A 71 -9.77 -2.89 1.11
CA ARG A 71 -10.33 -1.54 0.91
C ARG A 71 -9.30 -0.56 0.38
N GLY A 72 -8.06 -0.61 0.86
CA GLY A 72 -6.97 0.26 0.40
C GLY A 72 -6.61 0.04 -1.06
N ASN A 73 -6.57 -1.22 -1.54
CA ASN A 73 -6.33 -1.51 -2.95
C ASN A 73 -7.50 -1.07 -3.86
N LEU A 74 -8.75 -1.25 -3.43
CA LEU A 74 -9.93 -0.86 -4.22
C LEU A 74 -10.15 0.66 -4.29
N THR A 75 -9.81 1.38 -3.23
CA THR A 75 -9.96 2.85 -3.17
C THR A 75 -8.72 3.59 -3.66
N GLU A 76 -7.63 2.86 -3.95
CA GLU A 76 -6.33 3.41 -4.35
C GLU A 76 -5.80 4.47 -3.36
N THR A 77 -6.22 4.37 -2.09
CA THR A 77 -5.81 5.30 -1.05
C THR A 77 -4.65 4.72 -0.24
N PRO A 78 -3.50 5.43 -0.15
CA PRO A 78 -2.34 4.93 0.59
C PRO A 78 -2.60 4.85 2.10
N ALA A 79 -3.54 5.65 2.64
CA ALA A 79 -3.85 5.69 4.07
C ALA A 79 -4.35 4.33 4.62
N PHE A 80 -5.28 3.67 3.93
CA PHE A 80 -5.79 2.36 4.38
C PHE A 80 -4.74 1.24 4.25
N LEU A 81 -3.85 1.33 3.27
CA LEU A 81 -2.73 0.40 3.12
C LEU A 81 -1.70 0.56 4.25
N VAL A 82 -1.35 1.80 4.63
CA VAL A 82 -0.46 2.07 5.76
C VAL A 82 -1.06 1.56 7.07
N LEU A 83 -2.37 1.70 7.25
CA LEU A 83 -3.07 1.16 8.42
C LEU A 83 -3.02 -0.39 8.46
N SER A 84 -3.20 -1.05 7.31
CA SER A 84 -3.03 -2.51 7.19
C SER A 84 -1.58 -2.94 7.50
N LEU A 85 -0.58 -2.17 7.05
CA LEU A 85 0.83 -2.39 7.40
C LEU A 85 1.10 -2.27 8.89
N PHE A 86 0.52 -1.25 9.54
CA PHE A 86 0.66 -1.08 10.99
C PHE A 86 0.08 -2.29 11.75
N LEU A 87 -1.07 -2.82 11.32
CA LEU A 87 -1.67 -4.03 11.89
C LEU A 87 -0.89 -5.31 11.59
N SER A 88 0.03 -5.30 10.62
CA SER A 88 0.89 -6.44 10.33
C SER A 88 1.91 -6.69 11.46
N ILE A 89 2.33 -5.65 12.17
CA ILE A 89 3.30 -5.74 13.28
C ILE A 89 2.76 -6.58 14.46
N PRO A 90 1.58 -6.29 15.04
CA PRO A 90 1.05 -7.12 16.13
C PRO A 90 0.73 -8.54 15.65
N ILE A 91 0.31 -8.73 14.40
CA ILE A 91 0.08 -10.08 13.84
C ILE A 91 1.37 -10.89 13.77
N LEU A 92 2.45 -10.34 13.22
CA LEU A 92 3.75 -11.03 13.18
C LEU A 92 4.27 -11.33 14.58
N THR A 93 4.02 -10.43 15.54
CA THR A 93 4.38 -10.64 16.95
C THR A 93 3.62 -11.82 17.55
N ILE A 94 2.30 -11.90 17.32
CA ILE A 94 1.46 -13.02 17.78
C ILE A 94 1.89 -14.34 17.14
N LEU A 95 2.13 -14.34 15.82
CA LEU A 95 2.57 -15.55 15.10
C LEU A 95 3.94 -16.03 15.61
N THR A 96 4.87 -15.10 15.88
CA THR A 96 6.17 -15.44 16.46
C THR A 96 6.03 -16.01 17.87
N TYR A 97 5.13 -15.43 18.67
CA TYR A 97 4.82 -15.94 20.00
C TYR A 97 4.31 -17.39 19.95
N LEU A 98 3.33 -17.67 19.09
CA LEU A 98 2.76 -19.02 18.92
C LEU A 98 3.78 -20.02 18.36
N ALA A 99 4.71 -19.58 17.50
CA ALA A 99 5.69 -20.45 16.88
C ALA A 99 6.87 -20.83 17.80
N ILE A 100 7.33 -19.93 18.66
CA ILE A 100 8.60 -20.11 19.39
C ILE A 100 8.43 -20.05 20.92
N PHE A 101 7.61 -19.13 21.42
CA PHE A 101 7.55 -18.79 22.84
C PHE A 101 6.53 -19.60 23.65
N GLN A 102 5.74 -20.45 22.99
CA GLN A 102 4.74 -21.27 23.67
C GLN A 102 5.40 -22.42 24.46
N ASN A 103 4.82 -22.79 25.62
CA ASN A 103 5.45 -23.73 26.54
C ASN A 103 5.48 -25.19 26.02
N TYR A 104 4.58 -25.52 25.09
CA TYR A 104 4.55 -26.81 24.39
C TYR A 104 4.23 -26.57 22.91
N VAL A 105 5.23 -26.17 22.15
CA VAL A 105 5.10 -25.96 20.70
C VAL A 105 4.95 -27.33 20.01
N LEU A 106 3.83 -27.52 19.31
CA LEU A 106 3.62 -28.71 18.47
C LEU A 106 4.17 -28.45 17.06
N LEU A 107 4.76 -29.48 16.44
CA LEU A 107 5.32 -29.35 15.10
C LEU A 107 4.28 -28.91 14.07
N ILE A 108 3.05 -29.45 14.14
CA ILE A 108 1.96 -29.06 13.25
C ILE A 108 1.61 -27.56 13.39
N GLU A 109 1.74 -27.01 14.60
CA GLU A 109 1.46 -25.60 14.88
C GLU A 109 2.53 -24.69 14.28
N ILE A 110 3.81 -25.08 14.38
CA ILE A 110 4.91 -24.35 13.72
C ILE A 110 4.68 -24.27 12.21
N ILE A 111 4.25 -25.38 11.58
CA ILE A 111 4.04 -25.41 10.13
C ILE A 111 2.91 -24.45 9.74
N ILE A 112 1.73 -24.55 10.37
CA ILE A 112 0.58 -23.72 10.00
C ILE A 112 0.82 -22.23 10.31
N VAL A 113 1.40 -21.92 11.47
CA VAL A 113 1.72 -20.54 11.88
C VAL A 113 2.85 -19.97 11.03
N GLY A 114 3.85 -20.78 10.68
CA GLY A 114 4.96 -20.38 9.81
C GLY A 114 4.54 -20.06 8.38
N ILE A 115 3.61 -20.85 7.81
CA ILE A 115 3.01 -20.53 6.50
C ILE A 115 2.26 -19.21 6.58
N SER A 116 1.40 -19.00 7.59
CA SER A 116 0.71 -17.72 7.79
C SER A 116 1.69 -16.55 7.90
N GLY A 117 2.72 -16.68 8.73
CA GLY A 117 3.71 -15.62 8.93
C GLY A 117 4.43 -15.24 7.64
N THR A 118 4.78 -16.23 6.82
CA THR A 118 5.40 -15.97 5.51
C THR A 118 4.45 -15.23 4.57
N LEU A 119 3.16 -15.61 4.54
CA LEU A 119 2.14 -14.92 3.76
C LEU A 119 1.94 -13.47 4.21
N VAL A 120 1.90 -13.21 5.52
CA VAL A 120 1.81 -11.84 6.08
C VAL A 120 3.02 -11.00 5.65
N ILE A 121 4.23 -11.55 5.71
CA ILE A 121 5.45 -10.84 5.29
C ILE A 121 5.37 -10.48 3.80
N LEU A 122 5.02 -11.44 2.94
CA LEU A 122 4.88 -11.21 1.51
C LEU A 122 3.84 -10.11 1.22
N GLU A 123 2.68 -10.16 1.88
CA GLU A 123 1.65 -9.10 1.77
C GLU A 123 2.16 -7.74 2.19
N SER A 124 2.88 -7.67 3.31
CA SER A 124 3.41 -6.41 3.80
C SER A 124 4.40 -5.79 2.81
N VAL A 125 5.23 -6.60 2.15
CA VAL A 125 6.15 -6.13 1.11
C VAL A 125 5.39 -5.61 -0.11
N VAL A 126 4.36 -6.32 -0.57
CA VAL A 126 3.53 -5.88 -1.70
C VAL A 126 2.74 -4.61 -1.35
N ALA A 127 2.18 -4.53 -0.14
CA ALA A 127 1.48 -3.35 0.34
C ALA A 127 2.40 -2.13 0.44
N LEU A 128 3.65 -2.30 0.90
CA LEU A 128 4.67 -1.24 0.88
C LEU A 128 4.99 -0.77 -0.53
N ALA A 129 5.14 -1.68 -1.49
CA ALA A 129 5.36 -1.34 -2.88
C ALA A 129 4.19 -0.54 -3.48
N LEU A 130 2.95 -0.94 -3.18
CA LEU A 130 1.74 -0.21 -3.60
C LEU A 130 1.68 1.19 -2.99
N CYS A 131 1.99 1.33 -1.69
CA CYS A 131 2.10 2.64 -1.04
C CYS A 131 3.12 3.55 -1.73
N ALA A 132 4.28 3.04 -2.12
CA ALA A 132 5.30 3.80 -2.82
C ALA A 132 4.80 4.26 -4.20
N VAL A 133 4.17 3.37 -4.97
CA VAL A 133 3.58 3.69 -6.28
C VAL A 133 2.51 4.78 -6.15
N PHE A 134 1.59 4.65 -5.19
CA PHE A 134 0.55 5.66 -4.98
C PHE A 134 1.13 7.00 -4.52
N SER A 135 2.19 7.00 -3.70
CA SER A 135 2.87 8.22 -3.26
C SER A 135 3.58 8.94 -4.41
N THR A 136 4.10 8.19 -5.40
CA THR A 136 4.70 8.79 -6.60
C THR A 136 3.64 9.36 -7.55
N ALA A 137 2.48 8.72 -7.68
CA ALA A 137 1.37 9.22 -8.50
C ALA A 137 0.81 10.55 -7.98
N VAL A 138 0.88 10.79 -6.66
CA VAL A 138 0.46 12.05 -6.02
C VAL A 138 1.46 13.20 -6.25
N ASN A 139 2.73 12.92 -6.62
CA ASN A 139 3.75 13.94 -6.85
C ASN A 139 3.90 14.31 -8.35
N PRO A 140 3.27 15.39 -8.84
CA PRO A 140 3.32 15.76 -10.27
C PRO A 140 4.72 16.20 -10.75
N ALA A 141 5.59 16.65 -9.83
CA ALA A 141 6.97 17.04 -10.13
C ALA A 141 7.88 15.84 -10.47
N VAL A 142 7.63 14.66 -9.87
CA VAL A 142 8.36 13.42 -10.19
C VAL A 142 7.86 12.83 -11.51
N GLN A 143 6.55 12.90 -11.76
CA GLN A 143 5.93 12.36 -12.97
C GLN A 143 6.43 13.05 -14.25
N SER A 144 6.74 14.35 -14.18
CA SER A 144 7.30 15.13 -15.29
C SER A 144 8.78 14.88 -15.55
N ALA A 145 9.53 14.35 -14.58
CA ALA A 145 10.92 13.93 -14.75
C ALA A 145 11.06 12.50 -15.33
N ILE A 146 10.13 11.60 -14.98
CA ILE A 146 10.16 10.19 -15.43
C ILE A 146 9.67 10.03 -16.88
N ASN A 147 8.66 10.81 -17.29
CA ASN A 147 8.23 10.87 -18.68
C ASN A 147 8.50 12.28 -19.23
N PRO A 148 9.70 12.55 -19.80
CA PRO A 148 9.92 13.80 -20.50
C PRO A 148 8.88 13.93 -21.63
N PRO A 149 8.30 15.12 -21.86
CA PRO A 149 7.35 15.31 -22.94
C PRO A 149 7.98 14.88 -24.26
N ARG A 150 7.39 13.88 -24.94
CA ARG A 150 7.74 13.57 -26.32
C ARG A 150 7.49 14.83 -27.13
N MET A 151 8.55 15.49 -27.58
CA MET A 151 8.44 16.54 -28.58
C MET A 151 7.67 15.98 -29.78
N PRO A 152 6.54 16.62 -30.18
CA PRO A 152 5.83 16.23 -31.38
C PRO A 152 6.76 16.39 -32.58
N ARG A 153 6.86 15.34 -33.40
CA ARG A 153 7.76 15.27 -34.57
C ARG A 153 7.36 16.24 -35.69
N ASP A 154 6.19 16.87 -35.58
CA ASP A 154 5.60 17.72 -36.63
C ASP A 154 6.10 19.18 -36.62
N ILE A 155 6.85 19.60 -35.58
CA ILE A 155 7.42 20.97 -35.55
C ILE A 155 8.60 21.12 -36.53
N GLY A 156 9.24 20.01 -36.93
CA GLY A 156 10.32 20.03 -37.92
C GLY A 156 9.87 20.45 -39.33
N LEU A 157 8.57 20.36 -39.64
CA LEU A 157 8.05 20.72 -40.95
C LEU A 157 7.51 22.16 -41.01
N MET A 158 7.00 22.71 -39.90
CA MET A 158 6.57 24.11 -39.85
C MET A 158 7.74 25.09 -39.82
N VAL A 159 8.88 24.74 -39.20
CA VAL A 159 10.08 25.61 -39.21
C VAL A 159 10.70 25.74 -40.61
N LYS A 160 10.45 24.79 -41.52
CA LYS A 160 11.02 24.82 -42.88
C LYS A 160 10.17 25.59 -43.89
N LEU A 161 8.90 25.85 -43.58
CA LEU A 161 8.01 26.67 -44.41
C LEU A 161 8.16 28.18 -44.13
N ASP A 162 8.60 28.56 -42.92
CA ASP A 162 8.79 29.98 -42.54
C ASP A 162 10.13 30.58 -43.02
N ALA A 163 11.09 29.76 -43.48
CA ALA A 163 12.37 30.25 -44.00
C ALA A 163 12.28 30.84 -45.42
N GLY A 164 11.13 30.72 -46.09
CA GLY A 164 10.89 31.20 -47.45
C GLY A 164 10.05 32.47 -47.57
N LEU A 165 9.36 32.91 -46.51
CA LEU A 165 8.51 34.10 -46.53
C LEU A 165 9.17 35.28 -45.82
N SER A 166 10.23 35.77 -46.47
CA SER A 166 10.51 37.19 -46.65
C SER A 166 9.70 38.16 -45.77
N ARG A 167 10.33 38.58 -44.66
CA ARG A 167 10.82 39.97 -44.57
C ARG A 167 9.70 41.05 -44.70
N GLN A 168 8.74 41.15 -43.76
CA GLN A 168 7.97 42.41 -43.64
C GLN A 168 7.28 42.77 -42.30
N HIS A 169 7.25 41.93 -41.26
CA HIS A 169 6.57 42.29 -39.99
C HIS A 169 7.46 42.06 -38.78
N CYS A 170 8.59 42.77 -38.75
CA CYS A 170 9.21 43.17 -37.49
C CYS A 170 8.46 44.40 -36.99
N ILE A 171 8.33 44.53 -35.67
CA ILE A 171 7.60 45.55 -34.90
C ILE A 171 6.21 45.06 -34.44
N THR A 172 6.03 45.08 -33.11
CA THR A 172 4.79 44.87 -32.32
C THR A 172 4.23 43.44 -32.19
N GLY A 173 4.68 42.71 -31.15
CA GLY A 173 3.93 41.54 -30.66
C GLY A 173 4.55 40.74 -29.51
N THR A 174 5.88 40.77 -29.35
CA THR A 174 6.63 39.81 -28.52
C THR A 174 6.81 40.21 -27.05
N LEU A 175 5.80 40.80 -26.38
CA LEU A 175 5.96 41.19 -24.96
C LEU A 175 4.69 41.08 -24.08
N ARG A 176 3.57 40.52 -24.58
CA ARG A 176 2.30 40.52 -23.81
C ARG A 176 1.86 39.16 -23.24
N THR A 177 2.52 38.05 -23.55
CA THR A 177 2.13 36.72 -23.05
C THR A 177 3.07 36.09 -22.01
N CYS A 178 4.25 36.67 -21.76
CA CYS A 178 5.15 36.20 -20.69
C CYS A 178 4.95 36.90 -19.33
N TYR A 179 4.12 37.95 -19.23
CA TYR A 179 3.94 38.72 -17.98
C TYR A 179 2.66 38.38 -17.19
N ALA A 180 1.83 37.44 -17.68
CA ALA A 180 0.52 37.17 -17.08
C ALA A 180 0.48 35.98 -16.09
N ASN A 181 1.52 35.13 -16.00
CA ASN A 181 1.49 33.96 -15.10
C ASN A 181 2.52 33.96 -13.96
N VAL A 182 3.26 35.05 -13.75
CA VAL A 182 4.11 35.23 -12.55
C VAL A 182 3.39 36.01 -11.44
N LYS A 183 2.27 36.69 -11.76
CA LYS A 183 1.52 37.53 -10.80
C LYS A 183 0.50 36.76 -9.93
N ILE A 184 0.37 35.45 -10.11
CA ILE A 184 -0.50 34.59 -9.28
C ILE A 184 0.28 33.90 -8.15
N ILE A 185 1.61 33.77 -8.27
CA ILE A 185 2.44 33.07 -7.28
C ILE A 185 2.76 33.94 -6.05
N HIS A 186 2.58 35.27 -6.12
CA HIS A 186 2.87 36.16 -4.98
C HIS A 186 1.66 36.48 -4.08
N LYS A 187 0.46 35.97 -4.37
CA LYS A 187 -0.77 36.26 -3.61
C LYS A 187 -1.32 35.11 -2.76
N LEU A 188 -0.70 33.94 -2.75
CA LEU A 188 -1.09 32.81 -1.89
C LEU A 188 -0.05 32.48 -0.79
N LYS A 189 0.81 33.45 -0.45
CA LYS A 189 1.76 33.35 0.68
C LYS A 189 1.36 34.22 1.88
N ILE A 190 0.13 34.75 1.88
CA ILE A 190 -0.41 35.65 2.93
C ILE A 190 -1.68 35.05 3.57
N PHE A 191 -1.82 33.72 3.59
CA PHE A 191 -2.99 33.07 4.24
C PHE A 191 -2.61 31.84 5.07
N VAL A 192 -1.33 31.66 5.40
CA VAL A 192 -0.84 30.58 6.27
C VAL A 192 0.08 31.18 7.34
N ASP A 193 -0.37 32.27 7.96
CA ASP A 193 0.31 32.79 9.16
C ASP A 193 -0.63 33.60 10.06
N ASP A 194 -1.92 33.22 10.15
CA ASP A 194 -2.85 33.70 11.19
C ASP A 194 -4.10 32.79 11.22
N GLY A 195 -4.11 31.83 12.14
CA GLY A 195 -5.22 30.90 12.39
C GLY A 195 -4.81 29.67 13.19
#